data_AF-D1B6C3-F1
#
_entry.id   AF-D1B6C3-F1
#
_cell.length_a   1.000
_cell.length_b   1.000
_cell.length_c   1.000
_cell.angle_alpha   90.00
_cell.angle_beta   90.00
_cell.angle_gamma   90.00
#
_symmetry.space_group_name_H-M   'P 1'
#
loop_
_entity.id
_entity.type
_entity.pdbx_description
1 polymer ?
#
loop_
_entity_poly.entity_id
_entity_poly.type
_entity_poly.pdbx_seq_one_letter_code
_entity_poly.pdbx_strand_id
1 'polypeptide(L)'
;MIRQRIARFERIYRAREAELDQRMTELARRRAEEEAHRRRLEAAQEMRHRAEADFMSLCGTVSARDMWMMRSSIDLAAQEVESAGSDLSRCMEEIERTMEAVTESHRDLKVLESFMGRLRSRLAAEESRVEQSMLDEMALRLRGGGVLDEA
;
A
#
# COMPACT_ATOMS: atom_id res chain seq x y z
N MET A 1 -18.58 -3.26 29.27
CA MET A 1 -18.78 -3.17 27.80
C MET A 1 -17.66 -2.45 27.05
N ILE A 2 -17.10 -1.33 27.53
CA ILE A 2 -16.06 -0.56 26.80
C ILE A 2 -14.77 -1.38 26.56
N ARG A 3 -14.26 -2.10 27.57
CA ARG A 3 -13.07 -2.97 27.43
C ARG A 3 -13.23 -4.03 26.32
N GLN A 4 -14.37 -4.71 26.25
CA GLN A 4 -14.68 -5.68 25.18
C GLN A 4 -14.74 -5.01 23.80
N ARG A 5 -15.29 -3.79 23.72
CA ARG A 5 -15.36 -3.00 22.49
C ARG A 5 -13.96 -2.60 22.01
N ILE A 6 -13.07 -2.17 22.90
CA ILE A 6 -11.66 -1.88 22.59
C ILE A 6 -10.96 -3.12 22.02
N ALA A 7 -11.05 -4.26 22.71
CA ALA A 7 -10.44 -5.51 22.24
C ALA A 7 -10.98 -5.98 20.87
N ARG A 8 -12.26 -5.69 20.56
CA ARG A 8 -12.82 -5.95 19.22
C ARG A 8 -12.16 -5.05 18.16
N PHE A 9 -12.06 -3.75 18.42
CA PHE A 9 -11.45 -2.82 17.47
C PHE A 9 -9.94 -3.04 17.31
N GLU A 10 -9.24 -3.48 18.35
CA GLU A 10 -7.83 -3.89 18.26
C GLU A 10 -7.64 -5.07 17.30
N ARG A 11 -8.54 -6.06 17.35
CA ARG A 11 -8.49 -7.18 16.39
C ARG A 11 -8.75 -6.71 14.95
N ILE A 12 -9.73 -5.81 14.77
CA ILE A 12 -10.01 -5.23 13.44
C ILE A 12 -8.81 -4.43 12.94
N TYR A 13 -8.19 -3.64 13.81
CA TYR A 13 -7.02 -2.84 13.49
C TYR A 13 -5.87 -3.71 13.00
N ARG A 14 -5.51 -4.75 13.76
CA ARG A 14 -4.44 -5.69 13.37
C ARG A 14 -4.71 -6.40 12.05
N ALA A 15 -5.97 -6.78 11.81
CA ALA A 15 -6.35 -7.40 10.53
C ALA A 15 -6.14 -6.41 9.36
N ARG A 16 -6.56 -5.16 9.52
CA ARG A 16 -6.38 -4.10 8.51
C ARG A 16 -4.93 -3.70 8.31
N GLU A 17 -4.14 -3.71 9.37
CA GLU A 17 -2.69 -3.49 9.33
C GLU A 17 -2.00 -4.59 8.51
N ALA A 18 -2.33 -5.87 8.77
CA ALA A 18 -1.81 -6.97 7.97
C ALA A 18 -2.24 -6.90 6.49
N GLU A 19 -3.47 -6.47 6.19
CA GLU A 19 -3.89 -6.23 4.81
C GLU A 19 -3.10 -5.08 4.15
N LEU A 20 -2.77 -4.02 4.89
CA LEU A 20 -1.93 -2.93 4.39
C LEU A 20 -0.51 -3.44 4.08
N ASP A 21 0.09 -4.24 4.95
CA ASP A 21 1.40 -4.84 4.74
C ASP A 21 1.43 -5.74 3.49
N GLN A 22 0.37 -6.53 3.28
CA GLN A 22 0.20 -7.32 2.06
C GLN A 22 0.14 -6.43 0.82
N ARG A 23 -0.63 -5.34 0.86
CA ARG A 23 -0.72 -4.38 -0.26
C ARG A 23 0.62 -3.67 -0.53
N MET A 24 1.37 -3.33 0.51
CA MET A 24 2.71 -2.76 0.36
C MET A 24 3.69 -3.75 -0.27
N THR A 25 3.62 -5.02 0.12
CA THR A 25 4.41 -6.10 -0.48
C THR A 25 4.07 -6.27 -1.95
N GLU A 26 2.78 -6.26 -2.28
CA GLU A 26 2.30 -6.32 -3.67
C GLU A 26 2.77 -5.11 -4.49
N LEU A 27 2.75 -3.90 -3.92
CA LEU A 27 3.26 -2.70 -4.57
C LEU A 27 4.76 -2.82 -4.88
N ALA A 28 5.56 -3.32 -3.93
CA ALA A 28 6.99 -3.56 -4.14
C ALA A 28 7.23 -4.60 -5.24
N ARG A 29 6.44 -5.67 -5.27
CA ARG A 29 6.48 -6.69 -6.32
C ARG A 29 6.19 -6.08 -7.70
N ARG A 30 5.12 -5.29 -7.83
CA ARG A 30 4.76 -4.61 -9.08
C ARG A 30 5.82 -3.62 -9.54
N ARG A 31 6.45 -2.88 -8.63
CA ARG A 31 7.58 -1.98 -8.97
C ARG A 31 8.78 -2.74 -9.54
N ALA A 32 9.04 -3.95 -9.05
CA ALA A 32 10.06 -4.81 -9.65
C ALA A 32 9.65 -5.32 -11.05
N GLU A 33 8.37 -5.63 -11.25
CA GLU A 33 7.82 -5.99 -12.57
C GLU A 33 7.89 -4.83 -13.57
N GLU A 34 7.57 -3.62 -13.14
CA GLU A 34 7.69 -2.39 -13.95
C GLU A 34 9.12 -2.22 -14.48
N GLU A 35 10.12 -2.41 -13.61
CA GLU A 35 11.53 -2.34 -14.01
C GLU A 35 11.90 -3.44 -15.00
N ALA A 36 11.36 -4.66 -14.84
CA ALA A 36 11.56 -5.74 -15.81
C ALA A 36 10.91 -5.42 -17.17
N HIS A 37 9.70 -4.86 -17.18
CA HIS A 37 9.02 -4.42 -18.39
C HIS A 37 9.76 -3.27 -19.08
N ARG A 38 10.30 -2.32 -18.31
CA ARG A 38 11.12 -1.22 -18.83
C ARG A 38 12.37 -1.74 -19.55
N ARG A 39 13.11 -2.67 -18.93
CA ARG A 39 14.27 -3.31 -19.57
C ARG A 39 13.91 -4.08 -20.83
N ARG A 40 12.76 -4.77 -20.84
CA ARG A 40 12.27 -5.48 -22.04
C ARG A 40 11.97 -4.49 -23.17
N LEU A 41 11.32 -3.36 -22.85
CA LEU A 41 11.04 -2.31 -23.83
C LEU A 41 12.33 -1.71 -24.40
N GLU A 42 13.30 -1.38 -23.55
CA GLU A 42 14.61 -0.87 -23.97
C GLU A 42 15.33 -1.87 -24.89
N ALA A 43 15.33 -3.16 -24.54
CA ALA A 43 15.93 -4.21 -25.38
C ALA A 43 15.23 -4.35 -26.73
N ALA A 44 13.89 -4.24 -26.78
CA ALA A 44 13.12 -4.28 -28.02
C ALA A 44 13.40 -3.06 -28.90
N GLN A 45 13.53 -1.86 -28.30
CA GLN A 45 13.88 -0.63 -29.01
C GLN A 45 15.29 -0.72 -29.60
N GLU A 46 16.25 -1.21 -28.83
CA GLU A 46 17.62 -1.45 -29.30
C GLU A 46 17.65 -2.46 -30.46
N MET A 47 16.90 -3.56 -30.37
CA MET A 47 16.79 -4.55 -31.45
C MET A 47 16.22 -3.92 -32.73
N ARG A 48 15.17 -3.09 -32.60
CA ARG A 48 14.59 -2.36 -33.74
C ARG A 48 15.61 -1.42 -34.37
N HIS A 49 16.31 -0.63 -33.56
CA HIS A 49 17.33 0.31 -34.04
C HIS A 49 18.48 -0.39 -34.76
N ARG A 50 18.92 -1.56 -34.28
CA ARG A 50 19.93 -2.37 -34.99
C ARG A 50 19.41 -2.87 -36.33
N ALA A 51 18.19 -3.41 -36.37
CA ALA A 51 17.59 -3.86 -37.62
C ALA A 51 17.42 -2.73 -38.65
N GLU A 52 17.04 -1.53 -38.21
CA GLU A 52 16.98 -0.32 -39.04
C GLU A 52 18.36 0.09 -39.56
N ALA A 53 19.38 0.10 -38.69
CA ALA A 53 20.76 0.42 -39.06
C ALA A 53 21.32 -0.57 -40.09
N ASP A 54 21.11 -1.87 -39.86
CA ASP A 54 21.52 -2.93 -40.78
C ASP A 54 20.85 -2.75 -42.13
N PHE A 55 19.53 -2.50 -42.15
CA PHE A 55 18.79 -2.23 -43.39
C PHE A 55 19.34 -1.03 -44.15
N MET A 56 19.62 0.08 -43.47
CA MET A 56 20.20 1.26 -44.12
C MET A 56 21.61 1.00 -44.67
N SER A 57 22.42 0.19 -43.97
CA SER A 57 23.79 -0.13 -44.39
C SER A 57 23.87 -1.08 -45.59
N LEU A 58 22.90 -1.99 -45.72
CA LEU A 58 22.86 -3.04 -46.75
C LEU A 58 21.90 -2.71 -47.91
N CYS A 59 21.21 -1.58 -47.84
CA CYS A 59 20.28 -1.13 -48.87
C CYS A 59 20.99 -0.96 -50.21
N GLY A 60 20.48 -1.63 -51.25
CA GLY A 60 21.05 -1.60 -52.59
C GLY A 60 22.29 -2.49 -52.80
N THR A 61 22.82 -3.12 -51.75
CA THR A 61 23.94 -4.08 -51.86
C THR A 61 23.48 -5.54 -51.77
N VAL A 62 22.26 -5.79 -51.32
CA VAL A 62 21.67 -7.13 -51.17
C VAL A 62 20.52 -7.36 -52.16
N SER A 63 20.09 -8.61 -52.31
CA SER A 63 19.02 -8.94 -53.24
C SER A 63 17.67 -8.33 -52.80
N ALA A 64 16.73 -8.16 -53.73
CA ALA A 64 15.38 -7.69 -53.41
C ALA A 64 14.68 -8.59 -52.38
N ARG A 65 14.94 -9.90 -52.41
CA ARG A 65 14.42 -10.85 -51.42
C ARG A 65 14.97 -10.57 -50.03
N ASP A 66 16.28 -10.31 -49.92
CA ASP A 66 16.92 -10.03 -48.64
C ASP A 66 16.43 -8.69 -48.06
N MET A 67 16.30 -7.66 -48.90
CA MET A 67 15.72 -6.38 -48.47
C MET A 67 14.29 -6.55 -47.93
N TRP A 68 13.48 -7.39 -48.57
CA TRP A 68 12.13 -7.69 -48.09
C TRP A 68 12.16 -8.40 -46.73
N MET A 69 13.02 -9.42 -46.56
CA MET A 69 13.18 -10.12 -45.28
C MET A 69 13.63 -9.19 -44.15
N MET A 70 14.60 -8.30 -44.42
CA MET A 70 15.06 -7.31 -43.46
C MET A 70 13.94 -6.34 -43.07
N ARG A 71 13.15 -5.88 -44.04
CA ARG A 71 11.98 -5.03 -43.76
C ARG A 71 10.96 -5.74 -42.88
N SER A 72 10.63 -7.00 -43.17
CA SER A 72 9.75 -7.79 -42.31
C SER A 72 10.29 -7.96 -40.89
N SER A 73 11.61 -8.10 -40.74
CA SER A 73 12.24 -8.15 -39.41
C SER A 73 12.09 -6.84 -38.64
N ILE A 74 12.18 -5.68 -39.31
CA ILE A 74 11.93 -4.37 -38.69
C ILE A 74 10.47 -4.26 -38.25
N ASP A 75 9.53 -4.67 -39.10
CA ASP A 75 8.11 -4.61 -38.79
C ASP A 75 7.77 -5.49 -37.56
N LEU A 76 8.37 -6.69 -37.45
CA LEU A 76 8.25 -7.55 -36.27
C LEU A 76 8.86 -6.91 -35.02
N ALA A 77 10.04 -6.29 -35.12
CA ALA A 77 10.66 -5.59 -34.00
C ALA A 77 9.81 -4.38 -33.54
N ALA A 78 9.16 -3.67 -34.47
CA ALA A 78 8.24 -2.59 -34.16
C ALA A 78 7.00 -3.07 -33.38
N GLN A 79 6.44 -4.23 -33.78
CA GLN A 79 5.33 -4.86 -33.05
C GLN A 79 5.74 -5.27 -31.63
N GLU A 80 6.94 -5.81 -31.45
CA GLU A 80 7.45 -6.17 -30.12
C GLU A 80 7.63 -4.93 -29.22
N VAL A 81 8.11 -3.80 -29.77
CA VAL A 81 8.19 -2.52 -29.04
C VAL A 81 6.81 -2.05 -28.60
N GLU A 82 5.81 -2.10 -29.48
CA GLU A 82 4.44 -1.71 -29.16
C GLU A 82 3.83 -2.62 -28.08
N SER A 83 4.02 -3.94 -28.20
CA SER A 83 3.56 -4.90 -27.19
C SER A 83 4.23 -4.68 -25.84
N ALA A 84 5.55 -4.51 -25.81
CA ALA A 84 6.29 -4.26 -24.57
C ALA A 84 5.89 -2.92 -23.92
N GLY A 85 5.63 -1.89 -24.73
CA GLY A 85 5.14 -0.60 -24.26
C GLY A 85 3.73 -0.70 -23.64
N SER A 86 2.86 -1.51 -24.26
CA SER A 86 1.51 -1.78 -23.75
C SER A 86 1.54 -2.53 -22.42
N ASP A 87 2.40 -3.55 -22.31
CA ASP A 87 2.62 -4.30 -21.06
C ASP A 87 3.13 -3.38 -19.93
N LEU A 88 4.09 -2.50 -20.22
CA LEU A 88 4.62 -1.53 -19.26
C LEU A 88 3.52 -0.55 -18.81
N SER A 89 2.72 -0.03 -19.75
CA SER A 89 1.64 0.90 -19.45
C SER A 89 0.59 0.27 -18.53
N ARG A 90 0.18 -0.98 -18.81
CA ARG A 90 -0.72 -1.74 -17.94
C ARG A 90 -0.14 -1.92 -16.54
N CYS A 91 1.15 -2.28 -16.43
CA CYS A 91 1.82 -2.43 -15.14
C CYS A 91 1.83 -1.11 -14.34
N MET A 92 2.07 0.02 -15.01
CA MET A 92 2.05 1.34 -14.37
C MET A 92 0.65 1.73 -13.86
N GLU A 93 -0.40 1.47 -14.64
CA GLU A 93 -1.79 1.69 -14.19
C GLU A 93 -2.13 0.80 -12.97
N GLU A 94 -1.67 -0.45 -12.98
CA GLU A 94 -1.84 -1.37 -11.87
C GLU A 94 -1.11 -0.89 -10.61
N ILE A 95 0.09 -0.35 -10.74
CA ILE A 95 0.84 0.27 -9.63
C ILE A 95 0.06 1.45 -9.06
N GLU A 96 -0.47 2.33 -9.91
CA GLU A 96 -1.24 3.50 -9.49
C GLU A 96 -2.48 3.08 -8.67
N ARG A 97 -3.26 2.12 -9.18
CA ARG A 97 -4.41 1.56 -8.44
C ARG A 97 -4.00 0.96 -7.10
N THR A 98 -2.87 0.27 -7.03
CA THR A 98 -2.37 -0.27 -5.74
C THR A 98 -1.95 0.84 -4.79
N MET A 99 -1.29 1.90 -5.28
CA MET A 99 -0.90 3.06 -4.47
C MET A 99 -2.11 3.79 -3.89
N GLU A 100 -3.18 3.95 -4.68
CA GLU A 100 -4.45 4.50 -4.21
C GLU A 100 -5.04 3.65 -3.09
N ALA A 101 -5.12 2.33 -3.28
CA ALA A 101 -5.64 1.39 -2.28
C ALA A 101 -4.82 1.37 -0.99
N VAL A 102 -3.49 1.48 -1.08
CA VAL A 102 -2.58 1.62 0.07
C VAL A 102 -2.87 2.92 0.82
N THR A 103 -3.03 4.02 0.10
CA THR A 103 -3.32 5.34 0.69
C THR A 103 -4.67 5.35 1.40
N GLU A 104 -5.70 4.76 0.80
CA GLU A 104 -7.01 4.60 1.41
C GLU A 104 -6.95 3.72 2.66
N SER A 105 -6.28 2.56 2.59
CA SER A 105 -6.07 1.67 3.73
C SER A 105 -5.38 2.39 4.90
N HIS A 106 -4.38 3.23 4.62
CA HIS A 106 -3.70 4.02 5.64
C HIS A 106 -4.63 5.07 6.26
N ARG A 107 -5.49 5.73 5.47
CA ARG A 107 -6.49 6.68 6.00
C ARG A 107 -7.46 5.97 6.93
N ASP A 108 -7.96 4.80 6.54
CA ASP A 108 -8.87 4.00 7.37
C ASP A 108 -8.24 3.59 8.69
N LEU A 109 -6.98 3.15 8.67
CA LEU A 109 -6.25 2.81 9.89
C LEU A 109 -6.09 4.01 10.82
N LYS A 110 -5.79 5.22 10.30
CA LYS A 110 -5.72 6.44 11.12
C LYS A 110 -7.05 6.79 11.77
N VAL A 111 -8.16 6.62 11.05
CA VAL A 111 -9.50 6.85 11.60
C VAL A 111 -9.79 5.86 12.73
N LEU A 112 -9.47 4.59 12.51
CA LEU A 112 -9.66 3.53 13.49
C LEU A 112 -8.78 3.74 14.74
N GLU A 113 -7.52 4.10 14.56
CA GLU A 113 -6.57 4.43 15.63
C GLU A 113 -7.10 5.60 16.48
N SER A 114 -7.53 6.69 15.83
CA SER A 114 -8.10 7.86 16.50
C SER A 114 -9.38 7.51 17.27
N PHE A 115 -10.22 6.63 16.71
CA PHE A 115 -11.42 6.15 17.39
C PHE A 115 -11.09 5.28 18.61
N MET A 116 -10.12 4.37 18.49
CA MET A 116 -9.63 3.55 19.60
C MET A 116 -9.00 4.41 20.71
N GLY A 117 -8.23 5.45 20.33
CA GLY A 117 -7.68 6.43 21.27
C GLY A 117 -8.77 7.07 22.11
N ARG A 118 -9.85 7.56 21.47
CA ARG A 118 -11.01 8.13 22.18
C ARG A 118 -11.69 7.13 23.11
N LEU A 119 -11.83 5.86 22.71
CA LEU A 119 -12.39 4.82 23.58
C LEU A 119 -11.51 4.56 24.81
N ARG A 120 -10.19 4.51 24.64
CA ARG A 120 -9.23 4.33 25.74
C ARG A 120 -9.26 5.52 26.71
N SER A 121 -9.27 6.75 26.20
CA SER A 121 -9.40 7.95 27.03
C SER A 121 -10.70 7.96 27.84
N ARG A 122 -11.82 7.54 27.23
CA ARG A 122 -13.09 7.41 27.95
C ARG A 122 -13.04 6.34 29.04
N LEU A 123 -12.44 5.19 28.75
CA LEU A 123 -12.28 4.14 29.74
C LEU A 123 -11.45 4.63 30.94
N ALA A 124 -10.32 5.30 30.68
CA ALA A 124 -9.47 5.85 31.72
C ALA A 124 -10.20 6.92 32.57
N ALA A 125 -11.02 7.76 31.95
CA ALA A 125 -11.84 8.74 32.67
C ALA A 125 -12.92 8.08 33.53
N GLU A 126 -13.57 7.01 33.05
CA GLU A 126 -14.54 6.24 33.85
C GLU A 126 -13.86 5.54 35.04
N GLU A 127 -12.69 4.93 34.82
CA GLU A 127 -11.90 4.28 35.88
C GLU A 127 -11.45 5.30 36.95
N SER A 128 -10.91 6.45 36.53
CA SER A 128 -10.51 7.52 37.45
C SER A 128 -11.69 8.08 38.26
N ARG A 129 -12.86 8.25 37.64
CA ARG A 129 -14.06 8.72 38.34
C ARG A 129 -14.54 7.72 39.40
N VAL A 130 -14.44 6.42 39.12
CA VAL A 130 -14.77 5.37 40.08
C VAL A 130 -13.78 5.37 41.24
N GLU A 131 -12.48 5.49 40.98
CA GLU A 131 -11.45 5.60 42.02
C GLU A 131 -11.68 6.83 42.92
N GLN A 132 -11.96 8.00 42.33
CA GLN A 132 -12.29 9.22 43.09
C GLN A 132 -13.52 9.04 43.98
N SER A 133 -14.59 8.45 43.45
CA SER A 133 -15.80 8.16 44.24
C SER A 133 -15.50 7.25 45.44
N MET A 134 -14.63 6.24 45.27
CA MET A 134 -14.24 5.36 46.36
C MET A 134 -13.41 6.08 47.42
N LEU A 135 -12.47 6.94 47.01
CA LEU A 135 -11.68 7.76 47.93
C LEU A 135 -12.56 8.75 48.72
N ASP A 136 -13.51 9.40 48.05
CA ASP A 136 -14.47 10.31 48.69
C ASP A 136 -15.35 9.58 49.72
N GLU A 137 -15.85 8.37 49.38
CA GLU A 137 -16.60 7.53 50.32
C GLU A 137 -15.75 7.13 51.55
N MET A 138 -14.49 6.75 51.35
CA MET A 138 -13.57 6.43 52.45
C MET A 138 -13.32 7.65 53.34
N ALA A 139 -13.10 8.83 52.74
CA ALA A 139 -12.89 10.08 53.46
C ALA A 139 -14.12 10.46 54.31
N LEU A 140 -15.33 10.30 53.77
CA LEU A 140 -16.59 10.55 54.50
C LEU A 140 -16.75 9.59 55.70
N ARG A 141 -16.40 8.31 55.55
CA ARG A 141 -16.45 7.35 56.67
C ARG A 141 -15.45 7.69 57.78
N LEU A 142 -14.25 8.12 57.43
CA LEU A 142 -13.24 8.57 58.41
C LEU A 142 -13.65 9.86 59.12
N ARG A 143 -14.33 10.79 58.44
CA ARG A 143 -14.88 12.01 59.04
C ARG A 143 -16.09 11.75 59.95
N GLY A 144 -16.93 10.78 59.60
CA GLY A 144 -18.12 10.41 60.38
C GLY A 144 -17.82 9.56 61.62
N GLY A 145 -16.62 8.95 61.71
CA GLY A 145 -16.18 8.17 62.87
C GLY A 145 -15.66 9.00 64.05
N GLY A 146 -15.67 10.34 63.96
CA GLY A 146 -15.14 11.26 64.98
C GLY A 146 -16.18 11.85 65.94
N VAL A 147 -17.43 11.36 65.96
CA VAL A 147 -18.50 11.86 66.85
C VAL A 147 -18.91 10.79 67.86
N LEU A 148 -17.94 10.23 68.59
CA LEU A 148 -18.17 9.46 69.82
C LEU A 148 -16.90 9.53 70.69
N ASP A 149 -16.71 10.63 71.41
CA ASP A 149 -16.20 10.67 72.79
C ASP A 149 -15.84 12.10 73.17
N GLU A 150 -16.83 12.88 73.63
CA GLU A 150 -16.62 13.83 74.73
C GLU A 150 -17.90 13.76 75.59
N ALA A 151 -17.84 12.86 76.56
CA ALA A 151 -18.74 12.80 77.72
C ALA A 151 -18.22 13.72 78.83
#